data_AF-A0A9W6Z0Q5-F1
#
_entry.id   AF-A0A9W6Z0Q5-F1
#
_cell.length_a   1.000
_cell.length_b   1.000
_cell.length_c   1.000
_cell.angle_alpha   90.00
_cell.angle_beta   90.00
_cell.angle_gamma   90.00
#
_symmetry.space_group_name_H-M   'P 1'
#
loop_
_entity.id
_entity.type
_entity.pdbx_description
1 polymer ?
#
loop_
_entity_poly.entity_id
_entity_poly.type
_entity_poly.pdbx_seq_one_letter_code
_entity_poly.pdbx_strand_id
1 'polypeptide(L)'
;MLAHSTPPLASESSWNRSETSIDLNTVLRRGTSKHTEKLHKDTLKTILNSKSFDTKFFETQVSKPKIIFLAAGLLVETLRVDSGDCSLCLDYLSDPSIVISDLQTYCGSIAYFCASKYVGHVQKGGSSSFTIDKISEQLKSIFVFCCHRDPVLQSTAFQSADLIIMCIPSVLCHEAGIFSLLDILKLLFQSVIDGDTNEYEPQIVFTSDISGVKLVLSDSHQWRVETLNKFSSHSKSWVTQCQLKSRLNMKSILRSYVTKSHTAPDEVNFGSSFALEMAGKVLPSDKELYTLEPSTAGRISLTSGLLTQHQFKRESSSIVAKKLIGLSQDEVPPIAVLNQTRSPRNWLSPLLSLNMALVILQPILFPYHSFN
;
A
#
# COMPACT_ATOMS: atom_id res chain seq x y z
N MET A 1 21.68 14.99 -12.01
CA MET A 1 22.79 14.35 -11.26
C MET A 1 23.02 15.00 -9.90
N LEU A 2 23.26 16.31 -9.79
CA LEU A 2 23.44 16.97 -8.49
C LEU A 2 22.20 16.85 -7.59
N ALA A 3 21.00 17.09 -8.12
CA ALA A 3 19.75 17.06 -7.33
C ALA A 3 19.44 15.71 -6.66
N HIS A 4 19.86 14.59 -7.27
CA HIS A 4 19.68 13.24 -6.69
C HIS A 4 20.61 12.99 -5.50
N SER A 5 21.76 13.66 -5.45
CA SER A 5 22.75 13.45 -4.37
C SER A 5 22.61 14.47 -3.24
N THR A 6 21.77 15.49 -3.42
CA THR A 6 21.54 16.50 -2.40
C THR A 6 20.56 15.97 -1.35
N PRO A 7 20.85 16.05 -0.04
CA PRO A 7 19.89 15.73 1.02
C PRO A 7 18.73 16.73 1.05
N PRO A 8 17.55 16.37 1.61
CA PRO A 8 16.44 17.33 1.78
C PRO A 8 16.90 18.56 2.56
N LEU A 9 16.33 19.74 2.26
CA LEU A 9 16.70 20.99 2.95
C LEU A 9 16.35 20.96 4.45
N ALA A 10 15.40 20.11 4.85
CA ALA A 10 14.90 19.91 6.19
C ALA A 10 14.39 18.47 6.30
N SER A 11 14.74 17.81 7.40
CA SER A 11 14.39 16.42 7.74
C SER A 11 14.58 16.23 9.24
N GLU A 12 13.93 15.22 9.81
CA GLU A 12 14.15 14.85 11.22
C GLU A 12 15.64 14.58 11.53
N SER A 13 16.40 14.00 10.60
CA SER A 13 17.82 13.70 10.79
C SER A 13 18.73 14.93 10.80
N SER A 14 18.34 15.99 10.09
CA SER A 14 19.06 17.27 10.04
C SER A 14 18.62 18.25 11.12
N TRP A 15 17.61 17.89 11.92
CA TRP A 15 17.07 18.76 12.96
C TRP A 15 18.10 18.99 14.06
N ASN A 16 18.70 20.17 14.05
CA ASN A 16 19.61 20.60 15.11
C ASN A 16 18.88 21.54 16.08
N ARG A 17 18.70 21.09 17.33
CA ARG A 17 18.04 21.87 18.41
C ARG A 17 18.65 23.26 18.64
N SER A 18 19.89 23.50 18.22
CA SER A 18 20.58 24.79 18.38
C SER A 18 20.35 25.79 17.24
N GLU A 19 19.80 25.36 16.09
CA GLU A 19 19.47 26.28 15.01
C GLU A 19 18.07 26.86 15.20
N THR A 20 18.04 28.18 15.30
CA THR A 20 16.84 28.99 15.47
C THR A 20 15.83 28.70 14.36
N SER A 21 14.54 28.58 14.72
CA SER A 21 13.34 28.50 13.84
C SER A 21 13.54 29.05 12.42
N ILE A 22 12.86 28.49 11.42
CA ILE A 22 12.89 28.94 10.01
C ILE A 22 12.80 30.48 9.88
N ASP A 23 12.05 31.13 10.77
CA ASP A 23 11.90 32.60 10.82
C ASP A 23 13.18 33.37 11.20
N LEU A 24 14.06 32.74 11.98
CA LEU A 24 15.28 33.31 12.52
C LEU A 24 16.52 32.93 11.70
N ASN A 25 16.39 32.02 10.74
CA ASN A 25 17.50 31.59 9.88
C ASN A 25 18.11 32.79 9.11
N THR A 26 19.38 33.08 9.38
CA THR A 26 20.06 34.26 8.83
C THR A 26 20.28 34.18 7.32
N VAL A 27 20.31 32.98 6.72
CA VAL A 27 20.44 32.78 5.27
C VAL A 27 19.12 33.13 4.58
N LEU A 28 18.00 32.65 5.12
CA LEU A 28 16.65 32.96 4.60
C LEU A 28 16.27 34.43 4.77
N ARG A 29 16.80 35.10 5.80
CA ARG A 29 16.60 36.54 6.04
C ARG A 29 17.47 37.45 5.19
N ARG A 30 18.42 36.92 4.40
CA ARG A 30 19.26 37.76 3.51
C ARG A 30 18.36 38.59 2.59
N GLY A 31 18.78 39.82 2.33
CA GLY A 31 18.00 40.77 1.54
C GLY A 31 17.74 40.26 0.12
N THR A 32 16.51 39.80 -0.14
CA THR A 32 16.02 39.57 -1.51
C THR A 32 15.24 40.78 -2.02
N SER A 33 15.28 41.04 -3.33
CA SER A 33 14.52 42.13 -3.95
C SER A 33 13.01 41.91 -3.82
N LYS A 34 12.22 42.99 -3.73
CA LYS A 34 10.74 42.90 -3.70
C LYS A 34 10.17 42.22 -4.94
N HIS A 35 10.83 42.38 -6.09
CA HIS A 35 10.44 41.73 -7.35
C HIS A 35 10.59 40.20 -7.26
N THR A 36 11.73 39.72 -6.77
CA THR A 36 11.99 38.28 -6.58
C THR A 36 11.03 37.66 -5.57
N GLU A 37 10.74 38.37 -4.47
CA GLU A 37 9.76 37.90 -3.49
C GLU A 37 8.36 37.76 -4.10
N LYS A 38 7.94 38.73 -4.92
CA LYS A 38 6.67 38.65 -5.64
C LYS A 38 6.63 37.46 -6.60
N LEU A 39 7.70 37.22 -7.35
CA LEU A 39 7.81 36.07 -8.25
C LEU A 39 7.66 34.72 -7.51
N HIS A 40 8.32 34.57 -6.36
CA HIS A 40 8.20 33.36 -5.54
C HIS A 40 6.77 33.19 -5.01
N LYS A 41 6.13 34.27 -4.54
CA LYS A 41 4.73 34.25 -4.11
C LYS A 41 3.81 33.82 -5.25
N ASP A 42 3.97 34.39 -6.43
CA ASP A 42 3.10 34.12 -7.57
C ASP A 42 3.24 32.65 -8.05
N THR A 43 4.47 32.12 -8.05
CA THR A 43 4.75 30.71 -8.36
C THR A 43 4.12 29.76 -7.34
N LEU A 44 4.30 30.05 -6.05
CA LEU A 44 3.71 29.25 -4.97
C LEU A 44 2.18 29.29 -5.04
N LYS A 45 1.56 30.44 -5.31
CA LYS A 45 0.10 30.54 -5.49
C LYS A 45 -0.39 29.62 -6.59
N THR A 46 0.27 29.57 -7.76
CA THR A 46 -0.16 28.68 -8.84
C THR A 46 -0.25 27.23 -8.40
N ILE A 47 0.67 26.77 -7.55
CA ILE A 47 0.73 25.39 -7.06
C ILE A 47 -0.22 25.18 -5.87
N LEU A 48 -0.32 26.18 -4.99
CA LEU A 48 -1.13 26.16 -3.78
C LEU A 48 -2.60 26.54 -4.02
N ASN A 49 -3.02 26.85 -5.26
CA ASN A 49 -4.42 27.15 -5.62
C ASN A 49 -5.38 25.94 -5.51
N SER A 50 -5.05 24.95 -4.68
CA SER A 50 -5.99 23.94 -4.23
C SER A 50 -7.12 24.60 -3.43
N LYS A 51 -8.33 24.07 -3.55
CA LYS A 51 -9.59 24.59 -2.95
C LYS A 51 -9.56 24.76 -1.42
N SER A 52 -8.50 24.31 -0.75
CA SER A 52 -8.31 24.29 0.70
C SER A 52 -7.63 25.53 1.28
N PHE A 53 -7.13 26.46 0.46
CA PHE A 53 -6.31 27.57 0.95
C PHE A 53 -6.99 28.93 0.82
N ASP A 54 -6.99 29.70 1.91
CA ASP A 54 -7.25 31.13 1.82
C ASP A 54 -6.00 31.82 1.25
N THR A 55 -6.03 32.12 -0.04
CA THR A 55 -4.96 32.82 -0.75
C THR A 55 -4.63 34.17 -0.08
N LYS A 56 -5.59 34.81 0.59
CA LYS A 56 -5.36 36.06 1.33
C LYS A 56 -4.57 35.81 2.62
N PHE A 57 -4.79 34.69 3.29
CA PHE A 57 -4.03 34.28 4.47
C PHE A 57 -2.56 34.00 4.11
N PHE A 58 -2.31 33.30 3.00
CA PHE A 58 -0.96 33.03 2.50
C PHE A 58 -0.19 34.33 2.18
N GLU A 59 -0.85 35.32 1.58
CA GLU A 59 -0.22 36.59 1.22
C GLU A 59 0.11 37.48 2.43
N THR A 60 -0.67 37.38 3.50
CA THR A 60 -0.60 38.30 4.66
C THR A 60 0.16 37.73 5.84
N GLN A 61 0.10 36.42 6.08
CA GLN A 61 0.64 35.80 7.30
C GLN A 61 1.97 35.07 7.10
N VAL A 62 2.35 34.73 5.87
CA VAL A 62 3.60 33.99 5.63
C VAL A 62 4.78 34.95 5.58
N SER A 63 5.68 34.82 6.55
CA SER A 63 6.90 35.62 6.66
C SER A 63 7.81 35.40 5.45
N LYS A 64 8.63 36.40 5.11
CA LYS A 64 9.56 36.33 3.98
C LYS A 64 10.50 35.10 4.04
N PRO A 65 11.11 34.74 5.19
CA PRO A 65 11.92 33.54 5.31
C PRO A 65 11.15 32.26 4.93
N LYS A 66 9.90 32.12 5.38
CA LYS A 66 9.03 30.99 5.05
C LYS A 66 8.74 30.90 3.56
N ILE A 67 8.51 32.01 2.87
CA ILE A 67 8.27 32.05 1.41
C ILE A 67 9.52 31.60 0.65
N ILE A 68 10.69 32.10 1.05
CA ILE A 68 11.96 31.74 0.41
C ILE A 68 12.24 30.25 0.63
N PHE A 69 11.99 29.73 1.85
CA PHE A 69 12.12 28.31 2.15
C PHE A 69 11.20 27.45 1.27
N LEU A 70 9.91 27.77 1.19
CA LEU A 70 8.95 27.03 0.36
C LEU A 70 9.32 27.09 -1.15
N ALA A 71 9.75 28.24 -1.64
CA ALA A 71 10.16 28.39 -3.03
C ALA A 71 11.46 27.62 -3.35
N ALA A 72 12.43 27.64 -2.44
CA ALA A 72 13.67 26.88 -2.56
C ALA A 72 13.39 25.37 -2.50
N GLY A 73 12.57 24.92 -1.54
CA GLY A 73 12.13 23.54 -1.43
C GLY A 73 11.44 23.08 -2.70
N LEU A 74 10.45 23.83 -3.19
CA LEU A 74 9.77 23.54 -4.45
C LEU A 74 10.77 23.40 -5.62
N LEU A 75 11.74 24.31 -5.76
CA LEU A 75 12.72 24.24 -6.83
C LEU A 75 13.57 22.97 -6.74
N VAL A 76 14.10 22.66 -5.55
CA VAL A 76 14.92 21.46 -5.31
C VAL A 76 14.13 20.19 -5.60
N GLU A 77 12.90 20.09 -5.10
CA GLU A 77 12.05 18.92 -5.33
C GLU A 77 11.60 18.79 -6.78
N THR A 78 11.35 19.90 -7.47
CA THR A 78 11.02 19.89 -8.89
C THR A 78 12.18 19.30 -9.71
N LEU A 79 13.43 19.67 -9.38
CA LEU A 79 14.63 19.12 -10.02
C LEU A 79 14.87 17.64 -9.66
N ARG A 80 14.48 17.21 -8.45
CA ARG A 80 14.52 15.79 -8.05
C ARG A 80 13.50 14.95 -8.80
N VAL A 81 12.27 15.46 -8.93
CA VAL A 81 11.22 14.84 -9.72
C VAL A 81 11.65 14.68 -11.17
N ASP A 82 12.29 15.70 -11.74
CA ASP A 82 12.87 15.63 -13.10
C ASP A 82 13.99 14.58 -13.20
N SER A 83 14.66 14.28 -12.08
CA SER A 83 15.70 13.24 -11.99
C SER A 83 15.16 11.83 -11.72
N GLY A 84 13.91 11.69 -11.27
CA GLY A 84 13.26 10.40 -11.01
C GLY A 84 12.88 10.11 -9.54
N ASP A 85 13.00 11.07 -8.62
CA ASP A 85 12.62 10.89 -7.21
C ASP A 85 11.45 11.79 -6.82
N CYS A 86 10.42 11.22 -6.19
CA CYS A 86 9.27 11.96 -5.66
C CYS A 86 9.01 11.70 -4.17
N SER A 87 9.72 10.75 -3.56
CA SER A 87 9.48 10.30 -2.20
C SER A 87 10.12 11.24 -1.17
N LEU A 88 11.31 11.78 -1.47
CA LEU A 88 12.05 12.65 -0.54
C LEU A 88 11.34 13.96 -0.17
N CYS A 89 10.41 14.42 -0.99
CA CYS A 89 9.62 15.62 -0.66
C CYS A 89 8.72 15.41 0.57
N LEU A 90 8.36 14.17 0.89
CA LEU A 90 7.58 13.86 2.09
C LEU A 90 8.41 14.03 3.37
N ASP A 91 9.73 13.88 3.27
CA ASP A 91 10.62 13.97 4.43
C ASP A 91 10.68 15.38 5.04
N TYR A 92 10.33 16.44 4.29
CA TYR A 92 10.17 17.76 4.88
C TYR A 92 9.16 17.75 6.03
N LEU A 93 8.06 17.01 5.88
CA LEU A 93 7.00 16.94 6.90
C LEU A 93 7.43 16.15 8.14
N SER A 94 8.57 15.45 8.11
CA SER A 94 9.13 14.80 9.31
C SER A 94 9.83 15.80 10.24
N ASP A 95 10.22 16.98 9.73
CA ASP A 95 10.97 17.97 10.48
C ASP A 95 10.07 18.77 11.47
N PRO A 96 10.36 18.74 12.79
CA PRO A 96 9.64 19.52 13.80
C PRO A 96 9.60 21.03 13.52
N SER A 97 10.60 21.57 12.84
CA SER A 97 10.70 22.99 12.48
C SER A 97 9.54 23.47 11.59
N ILE A 98 9.04 22.57 10.74
CA ILE A 98 7.92 22.84 9.83
C ILE A 98 6.61 22.91 10.62
N VAL A 99 6.48 22.07 11.66
CA VAL A 99 5.35 22.09 12.59
C VAL A 99 5.34 23.39 13.38
N ILE A 100 6.48 23.77 13.97
CA ILE A 100 6.63 25.01 14.75
C ILE A 100 6.35 26.26 13.90
N SER A 101 6.64 26.19 12.60
CA SER A 101 6.48 27.31 11.68
C SER A 101 5.12 27.36 10.97
N ASP A 102 4.18 26.44 11.30
CA ASP A 102 2.87 26.30 10.64
C ASP A 102 2.95 26.11 9.12
N LEU A 103 3.95 25.35 8.65
CA LEU A 103 4.21 25.14 7.22
C LEU A 103 3.75 23.79 6.67
N GLN A 104 3.26 22.88 7.53
CA GLN A 104 2.94 21.50 7.16
C GLN A 104 1.96 21.40 5.98
N THR A 105 0.89 22.20 5.96
CA THR A 105 -0.13 22.15 4.91
C THR A 105 0.42 22.60 3.54
N TYR A 106 1.32 23.59 3.53
CA TYR A 106 1.99 24.06 2.31
C TYR A 106 2.98 23.04 1.78
N CYS A 107 3.81 22.48 2.67
CA CYS A 107 4.75 21.42 2.33
C CYS A 107 4.03 20.16 1.80
N GLY A 108 2.89 19.78 2.41
CA GLY A 108 2.08 18.67 1.93
C GLY A 108 1.48 18.90 0.53
N SER A 109 1.09 20.14 0.23
CA SER A 109 0.61 20.50 -1.11
C SER A 109 1.72 20.49 -2.16
N ILE A 110 2.93 20.95 -1.79
CA ILE A 110 4.11 20.85 -2.64
C ILE A 110 4.46 19.38 -2.90
N ALA A 111 4.43 18.52 -1.87
CA ALA A 111 4.68 17.10 -2.03
C ALA A 111 3.68 16.42 -2.98
N TYR A 112 2.39 16.72 -2.82
CA TYR A 112 1.36 16.23 -3.75
C TYR A 112 1.57 16.75 -5.18
N PHE A 113 1.93 18.02 -5.34
CA PHE A 113 2.27 18.59 -6.65
C PHE A 113 3.48 17.88 -7.29
N CYS A 114 4.53 17.61 -6.51
CA CYS A 114 5.70 16.86 -6.94
C CYS A 114 5.34 15.43 -7.40
N ALA A 115 4.49 14.72 -6.64
CA ALA A 115 3.98 13.41 -7.02
C ALA A 115 3.15 13.46 -8.32
N SER A 116 2.29 14.47 -8.47
CA SER A 116 1.51 14.69 -9.70
C SER A 116 2.40 14.98 -10.91
N LYS A 117 3.39 15.86 -10.75
CA LYS A 117 4.39 16.14 -11.79
C LYS A 117 5.17 14.88 -12.16
N TYR A 118 5.59 14.09 -11.17
CA TYR A 118 6.29 12.81 -11.37
C TYR A 118 5.47 11.84 -12.23
N VAL A 119 4.19 11.64 -11.90
CA VAL A 119 3.29 10.83 -12.73
C VAL A 119 3.19 11.37 -14.16
N GLY A 120 3.11 12.69 -14.33
CA GLY A 120 3.13 13.33 -15.65
C GLY A 120 4.40 13.03 -16.46
N HIS A 121 5.57 12.92 -15.82
CA HIS A 121 6.81 12.50 -16.48
C HIS A 121 6.80 11.03 -16.85
N VAL A 122 6.31 10.16 -15.96
CA VAL A 122 6.20 8.73 -16.24
C VAL A 122 5.29 8.47 -17.44
N GLN A 123 4.16 9.17 -17.54
CA GLN A 123 3.20 9.02 -18.65
C GLN A 123 3.76 9.51 -20.00
N LYS A 124 4.63 10.53 -20.00
CA LYS A 124 5.32 10.99 -21.21
C LYS A 124 6.36 9.99 -21.70
N GLY A 125 6.96 9.22 -20.79
CA GLY A 125 7.95 8.19 -21.10
C GLY A 125 9.28 8.75 -21.64
N GLY A 126 10.17 7.84 -22.05
CA GLY A 126 11.37 8.18 -22.83
C GLY A 126 12.66 8.46 -22.04
N SER A 127 12.65 8.41 -20.71
CA SER A 127 13.88 8.52 -19.90
C SER A 127 14.18 7.22 -19.16
N SER A 128 15.47 6.88 -19.01
CA SER A 128 15.94 5.73 -18.23
C SER A 128 15.76 5.90 -16.71
N SER A 129 15.35 7.09 -16.26
CA SER A 129 15.00 7.36 -14.86
C SER A 129 13.59 6.91 -14.51
N PHE A 130 12.67 6.83 -15.49
CA PHE A 130 11.25 6.51 -15.26
C PHE A 130 10.90 5.06 -15.67
N THR A 131 11.70 4.10 -15.22
CA THR A 131 11.42 2.66 -15.39
C THR A 131 10.46 2.17 -14.29
N ILE A 132 9.63 1.17 -14.60
CA ILE A 132 8.64 0.64 -13.64
C ILE A 132 9.30 0.18 -12.34
N ASP A 133 10.46 -0.48 -12.39
CA ASP A 133 11.17 -0.93 -11.20
C ASP A 133 11.56 0.22 -10.27
N LYS A 134 12.08 1.33 -10.82
CA LYS A 134 12.40 2.54 -10.05
C LYS A 134 11.15 3.19 -9.47
N ILE A 135 10.05 3.21 -10.23
CA ILE A 135 8.77 3.73 -9.72
C ILE A 135 8.25 2.86 -8.57
N SER A 136 8.43 1.53 -8.63
CA SER A 136 8.08 0.62 -7.54
C SER A 136 8.97 0.82 -6.31
N GLU A 137 10.25 1.16 -6.47
CA GLU A 137 11.13 1.55 -5.35
C GLU A 137 10.70 2.88 -4.71
N GLN A 138 10.30 3.86 -5.51
CA GLN A 138 9.75 5.12 -5.02
C GLN A 138 8.44 4.89 -4.25
N LEU A 139 7.57 4.03 -4.78
CA LEU A 139 6.32 3.65 -4.11
C LEU A 139 6.57 2.93 -2.77
N LYS A 140 7.57 2.04 -2.72
CA LYS A 140 8.01 1.40 -1.47
C LYS A 140 8.39 2.45 -0.42
N SER A 141 9.15 3.48 -0.81
CA SER A 141 9.55 4.57 0.10
C SER A 141 8.33 5.37 0.58
N ILE A 142 7.37 5.65 -0.31
CA ILE A 142 6.12 6.32 0.06
C ILE A 142 5.29 5.47 1.05
N PHE A 143 5.23 4.15 0.88
CA PHE A 143 4.53 3.28 1.83
C PHE A 143 5.14 3.32 3.24
N VAL A 144 6.45 3.51 3.36
CA VAL A 144 7.09 3.74 4.66
C VAL A 144 6.59 5.05 5.28
N PHE A 145 6.49 6.13 4.50
CA PHE A 145 5.91 7.40 4.97
C PHE A 145 4.42 7.29 5.34
N CYS A 146 3.65 6.39 4.73
CA CYS A 146 2.28 6.08 5.17
C CYS A 146 2.21 5.50 6.60
N CYS A 147 3.33 5.00 7.12
CA CYS A 147 3.43 4.47 8.48
C CYS A 147 4.14 5.45 9.44
N HIS A 148 4.26 6.72 9.07
CA HIS A 148 4.90 7.73 9.90
C HIS A 148 3.97 8.26 11.00
N ARG A 149 4.52 8.58 12.18
CA ARG A 149 3.78 9.05 13.36
C ARG A 149 3.03 10.38 13.14
N ASP A 150 3.55 11.25 12.28
CA ASP A 150 2.94 12.55 11.98
C ASP A 150 1.70 12.35 11.09
N PRO A 151 0.51 12.81 11.52
CA PRO A 151 -0.74 12.57 10.80
C PRO A 151 -0.85 13.33 9.47
N VAL A 152 -0.20 14.50 9.35
CA VAL A 152 -0.19 15.29 8.12
C VAL A 152 0.69 14.61 7.09
N LEU A 153 1.90 14.23 7.48
CA LEU A 153 2.81 13.42 6.65
C LEU A 153 2.15 12.12 6.20
N GLN A 154 1.56 11.38 7.14
CA GLN A 154 0.85 10.15 6.82
C GLN A 154 -0.27 10.39 5.79
N SER A 155 -1.12 11.41 6.00
CA SER A 155 -2.22 11.74 5.09
C SER A 155 -1.72 12.12 3.68
N THR A 156 -0.69 12.94 3.59
CA THR A 156 -0.07 13.33 2.31
C THR A 156 0.59 12.14 1.61
N ALA A 157 1.22 11.23 2.35
CA ALA A 157 1.81 10.01 1.81
C ALA A 157 0.73 9.10 1.21
N PHE A 158 -0.40 8.89 1.90
CA PHE A 158 -1.54 8.14 1.35
C PHE A 158 -2.09 8.77 0.06
N GLN A 159 -2.29 10.09 0.04
CA GLN A 159 -2.76 10.79 -1.17
C GLN A 159 -1.77 10.65 -2.34
N SER A 160 -0.47 10.68 -2.06
CA SER A 160 0.57 10.51 -3.07
C SER A 160 0.62 9.08 -3.61
N ALA A 161 0.48 8.08 -2.73
CA ALA A 161 0.37 6.68 -3.12
C ALA A 161 -0.90 6.40 -3.94
N ASP A 162 -2.04 6.94 -3.52
CA ASP A 162 -3.31 6.87 -4.26
C ASP A 162 -3.13 7.40 -5.69
N LEU A 163 -2.54 8.59 -5.83
CA LEU A 163 -2.29 9.21 -7.13
C LEU A 163 -1.41 8.34 -8.03
N ILE A 164 -0.30 7.80 -7.51
CA ILE A 164 0.62 6.96 -8.30
C ILE A 164 -0.07 5.67 -8.75
N ILE A 165 -0.76 4.98 -7.85
CA ILE A 165 -1.39 3.68 -8.12
C ILE A 165 -2.58 3.83 -9.08
N MET A 166 -3.41 4.87 -8.91
CA MET A 166 -4.54 5.11 -9.80
C MET A 166 -4.08 5.44 -11.22
N CYS A 167 -3.00 6.20 -11.38
CA CYS A 167 -2.48 6.56 -12.69
C CYS A 167 -1.65 5.45 -13.33
N ILE A 168 -0.92 4.66 -12.54
CA ILE A 168 0.03 3.64 -13.04
C ILE A 168 -0.13 2.34 -12.22
N PRO A 169 -1.22 1.58 -12.43
CA PRO A 169 -1.52 0.38 -11.65
C PRO A 169 -0.50 -0.75 -11.84
N SER A 170 0.28 -0.74 -12.92
CA SER A 170 1.34 -1.74 -13.18
C SER A 170 2.46 -1.71 -12.15
N VAL A 171 2.69 -0.58 -11.47
CA VAL A 171 3.76 -0.43 -10.45
C VAL A 171 3.60 -1.43 -9.30
N LEU A 172 2.36 -1.76 -8.94
CA LEU A 172 2.06 -2.73 -7.89
C LEU A 172 2.23 -4.18 -8.38
N CYS A 173 2.28 -4.43 -9.68
CA CYS A 173 2.51 -5.79 -10.21
C CYS A 173 4.00 -6.21 -10.15
N HIS A 174 4.89 -5.34 -9.69
CA HIS A 174 6.32 -5.63 -9.50
C HIS A 174 6.61 -6.03 -8.05
N GLU A 175 7.68 -6.80 -7.88
CA GLU A 175 8.09 -7.34 -6.58
C GLU A 175 8.29 -6.23 -5.53
N ALA A 176 9.06 -5.18 -5.85
CA ALA A 176 9.32 -4.08 -4.92
C ALA A 176 8.05 -3.39 -4.42
N GLY A 177 7.02 -3.27 -5.26
CA GLY A 177 5.75 -2.62 -4.90
C GLY A 177 4.87 -3.49 -4.01
N ILE A 178 4.47 -4.67 -4.48
CA ILE A 178 3.55 -5.51 -3.71
C ILE A 178 4.21 -6.17 -2.50
N PHE A 179 5.48 -6.55 -2.56
CA PHE A 179 6.13 -7.18 -1.41
C PHE A 179 6.33 -6.17 -0.29
N SER A 180 6.70 -4.92 -0.60
CA SER A 180 6.77 -3.87 0.42
C SER A 180 5.41 -3.62 1.06
N LEU A 181 4.33 -3.57 0.27
CA LEU A 181 2.97 -3.42 0.79
C LEU A 181 2.57 -4.58 1.73
N LEU A 182 2.80 -5.83 1.33
CA LEU A 182 2.46 -7.01 2.12
C LEU A 182 3.33 -7.15 3.38
N ASP A 183 4.61 -6.80 3.27
CA ASP A 183 5.52 -6.77 4.41
C ASP A 183 5.14 -5.69 5.40
N ILE A 184 4.75 -4.49 4.94
CA ILE A 184 4.27 -3.43 5.82
C ILE A 184 3.01 -3.87 6.57
N LEU A 185 2.06 -4.55 5.91
CA LEU A 185 0.90 -5.14 6.57
C LEU A 185 1.32 -6.17 7.63
N LYS A 186 2.31 -7.04 7.33
CA LYS A 186 2.86 -8.00 8.28
C LYS A 186 3.47 -7.29 9.50
N LEU A 187 4.33 -6.29 9.28
CA LEU A 187 5.02 -5.56 10.36
C LEU A 187 4.04 -4.75 11.21
N LEU A 188 3.06 -4.08 10.60
CA LEU A 188 2.01 -3.36 11.35
C LEU A 188 1.18 -4.31 12.21
N PHE A 189 0.80 -5.49 11.69
CA PHE A 189 0.09 -6.48 12.47
C PHE A 189 0.93 -7.02 13.64
N GLN A 190 2.20 -7.33 13.40
CA GLN A 190 3.14 -7.72 14.45
C GLN A 190 3.29 -6.63 15.51
N SER A 191 3.30 -5.35 15.11
CA SER A 191 3.39 -4.23 16.06
C SER A 191 2.18 -4.09 16.98
N VAL A 192 0.99 -4.50 16.53
CA VAL A 192 -0.23 -4.51 17.34
C VAL A 192 -0.16 -5.65 18.36
N ILE A 193 0.22 -6.86 17.92
CA ILE A 193 0.41 -8.01 18.81
C ILE A 193 1.49 -7.72 19.86
N ASP A 194 2.60 -7.10 19.45
CA ASP A 194 3.66 -6.68 20.36
C ASP A 194 3.15 -5.66 21.39
N GLY A 195 2.32 -4.70 20.98
CA GLY A 195 1.69 -3.75 21.90
C GLY A 195 0.74 -4.41 22.90
N ASP A 196 0.03 -5.48 22.52
CA ASP A 196 -0.83 -6.26 23.41
C ASP A 196 -0.03 -7.18 24.35
N THR A 197 1.13 -7.68 23.91
CA THR A 197 1.96 -8.63 24.67
C THR A 197 2.92 -7.91 25.62
N ASN A 198 3.51 -6.81 25.18
CA ASN A 198 4.57 -6.06 25.84
C ASN A 198 4.09 -4.63 26.18
N GLU A 199 3.15 -4.51 27.13
CA GLU A 199 2.52 -3.23 27.51
C GLU A 199 3.54 -2.17 27.98
N TYR A 200 4.61 -2.59 28.66
CA TYR A 200 5.55 -1.67 29.33
C TYR A 200 6.75 -1.26 28.47
N GLU A 201 7.14 -2.07 27.49
CA GLU A 201 8.30 -1.83 26.61
C GLU A 201 8.01 -2.35 25.19
N PRO A 202 7.10 -1.69 24.45
CA PRO A 202 6.79 -2.12 23.09
C PRO A 202 8.00 -1.87 22.17
N GLN A 203 8.23 -2.79 21.24
CA GLN A 203 9.23 -2.61 20.22
C GLN A 203 8.81 -1.49 19.26
N ILE A 204 9.75 -0.62 18.90
CA ILE A 204 9.51 0.58 18.06
C ILE A 204 9.97 0.34 16.61
N VAL A 205 11.01 -0.48 16.45
CA VAL A 205 11.67 -0.70 15.17
C VAL A 205 11.37 -2.11 14.67
N PHE A 206 10.72 -2.18 13.52
CA PHE A 206 10.36 -3.45 12.86
C PHE A 206 11.02 -3.52 11.49
N THR A 207 11.60 -4.67 11.15
CA THR A 207 12.29 -4.87 9.87
C THR A 207 11.75 -6.12 9.19
N SER A 208 11.48 -6.03 7.88
CA SER A 208 11.10 -7.20 7.08
C SER A 208 12.32 -7.88 6.48
N ASP A 209 12.31 -9.21 6.53
CA ASP A 209 13.34 -10.06 5.93
C ASP A 209 13.26 -10.11 4.39
N ILE A 210 12.07 -9.97 3.81
CA ILE A 210 11.83 -10.21 2.37
C ILE A 210 12.14 -8.95 1.56
N SER A 211 11.46 -7.84 1.85
CA SER A 211 11.64 -6.57 1.12
C SER A 211 12.70 -5.64 1.72
N GLY A 212 13.22 -5.95 2.92
CA GLY A 212 14.15 -5.06 3.64
C GLY A 212 13.53 -3.74 4.09
N VAL A 213 12.19 -3.66 4.20
CA VAL A 213 11.49 -2.49 4.73
C VAL A 213 11.76 -2.38 6.23
N LYS A 214 12.12 -1.18 6.68
CA LYS A 214 12.27 -0.82 8.09
C LYS A 214 11.18 0.19 8.46
N LEU A 215 10.40 -0.11 9.49
CA LEU A 215 9.38 0.77 10.05
C LEU A 215 9.81 1.24 11.44
N VAL A 216 9.60 2.53 11.70
CA VAL A 216 9.71 3.15 13.02
C VAL A 216 8.32 3.60 13.40
N LEU A 217 7.69 2.89 14.33
CA LEU A 217 6.28 3.08 14.68
C LEU A 217 6.13 3.90 15.97
N SER A 218 4.93 4.45 16.19
CA SER A 218 4.62 5.13 17.45
C SER A 218 4.43 4.14 18.60
N ASP A 219 4.66 4.59 19.83
CA ASP A 219 4.43 3.81 21.06
C ASP A 219 2.94 3.67 21.38
N SER A 220 2.10 4.55 20.84
CA SER A 220 0.65 4.51 21.09
C SER A 220 0.01 3.29 20.42
N HIS A 221 -0.54 2.39 21.23
CA HIS A 221 -1.27 1.21 20.76
C HIS A 221 -2.46 1.60 19.87
N GLN A 222 -3.23 2.63 20.26
CA GLN A 222 -4.35 3.13 19.47
C GLN A 222 -3.89 3.56 18.07
N TRP A 223 -2.78 4.29 17.98
CA TRP A 223 -2.22 4.74 16.71
C TRP A 223 -1.80 3.56 15.81
N ARG A 224 -1.25 2.48 16.39
CA ARG A 224 -0.86 1.27 15.65
C ARG A 224 -2.08 0.59 15.02
N VAL A 225 -3.15 0.42 15.79
CA VAL A 225 -4.41 -0.17 15.32
C VAL A 225 -5.07 0.68 14.24
N GLU A 226 -5.15 1.99 14.44
CA GLU A 226 -5.71 2.93 13.46
C GLU A 226 -4.92 2.92 12.15
N THR A 227 -3.58 2.92 12.23
CA THR A 227 -2.69 2.88 11.06
C THR A 227 -2.81 1.55 10.32
N LEU A 228 -2.88 0.42 11.03
CA LEU A 228 -3.12 -0.90 10.42
C LEU A 228 -4.45 -0.94 9.66
N ASN A 229 -5.53 -0.46 10.28
CA ASN A 229 -6.85 -0.44 9.65
C ASN A 229 -6.89 0.45 8.41
N LYS A 230 -6.30 1.64 8.51
CA LYS A 230 -6.20 2.59 7.39
C LYS A 230 -5.38 2.04 6.24
N PHE A 231 -4.18 1.50 6.53
CA PHE A 231 -3.29 0.93 5.53
C PHE A 231 -3.90 -0.33 4.89
N SER A 232 -4.56 -1.19 5.68
CA SER A 232 -5.29 -2.37 5.17
C SER A 232 -6.43 -1.98 4.23
N SER A 233 -7.25 -0.99 4.61
CA SER A 233 -8.34 -0.49 3.77
C SER A 233 -7.84 0.04 2.42
N HIS A 234 -6.81 0.90 2.44
CA HIS A 234 -6.17 1.41 1.23
C HIS A 234 -5.53 0.30 0.39
N SER A 235 -4.85 -0.64 1.03
CA SER A 235 -4.26 -1.81 0.38
C SER A 235 -5.29 -2.65 -0.37
N LYS A 236 -6.46 -2.90 0.24
CA LYS A 236 -7.56 -3.62 -0.42
C LYS A 236 -8.06 -2.86 -1.64
N SER A 237 -8.20 -1.53 -1.54
CA SER A 237 -8.58 -0.66 -2.65
C SER A 237 -7.55 -0.73 -3.78
N TRP A 238 -6.27 -0.46 -3.50
CA TRP A 238 -5.17 -0.47 -4.45
C TRP A 238 -5.03 -1.81 -5.18
N VAL A 239 -4.99 -2.92 -4.45
CA VAL A 239 -4.88 -4.26 -5.05
C VAL A 239 -6.12 -4.57 -5.88
N THR A 240 -7.33 -4.23 -5.43
CA THR A 240 -8.55 -4.43 -6.24
C THR A 240 -8.49 -3.64 -7.55
N GLN A 241 -8.05 -2.38 -7.52
CA GLN A 241 -7.91 -1.55 -8.72
C GLN A 241 -6.87 -2.13 -9.69
N CYS A 242 -5.72 -2.58 -9.18
CA CYS A 242 -4.71 -3.25 -10.00
C CYS A 242 -5.23 -4.58 -10.58
N GLN A 243 -6.02 -5.36 -9.85
CA GLN A 243 -6.62 -6.60 -10.33
C GLN A 243 -7.64 -6.38 -11.46
N LEU A 244 -8.40 -5.28 -11.41
CA LEU A 244 -9.30 -4.88 -12.48
C LEU A 244 -8.56 -4.57 -13.79
N LYS A 245 -7.33 -4.04 -13.69
CA LYS A 245 -6.49 -3.65 -14.84
C LYS A 245 -5.60 -4.80 -15.33
N SER A 246 -4.99 -5.56 -14.43
CA SER A 246 -4.02 -6.61 -14.74
C SER A 246 -4.12 -7.80 -13.77
N ARG A 247 -5.14 -8.64 -14.00
CA ARG A 247 -5.46 -9.78 -13.13
C ARG A 247 -4.36 -10.83 -13.06
N LEU A 248 -3.85 -11.27 -14.22
CA LEU A 248 -2.89 -12.39 -14.29
C LEU A 248 -1.58 -12.03 -13.58
N ASN A 249 -1.05 -10.84 -13.83
CA ASN A 249 0.17 -10.36 -13.20
C ASN A 249 -0.02 -10.23 -11.68
N MET A 250 -1.14 -9.64 -11.24
CA MET A 250 -1.42 -9.49 -9.82
C MET A 250 -1.57 -10.84 -9.10
N LYS A 251 -2.33 -11.80 -9.65
CA LYS A 251 -2.45 -13.14 -9.06
C LYS A 251 -1.10 -13.88 -9.05
N SER A 252 -0.30 -13.72 -10.10
CA SER A 252 1.04 -14.32 -10.18
C SER A 252 1.98 -13.78 -9.10
N ILE A 253 2.07 -12.46 -8.94
CA ILE A 253 2.99 -11.85 -7.98
C ILE A 253 2.55 -12.09 -6.53
N LEU A 254 1.24 -12.11 -6.24
CA LEU A 254 0.72 -12.49 -4.92
C LEU A 254 1.07 -13.94 -4.56
N ARG A 255 0.95 -14.88 -5.51
CA ARG A 255 1.39 -16.27 -5.31
C ARG A 255 2.91 -16.38 -5.09
N SER A 256 3.68 -15.56 -5.80
CA SER A 256 5.13 -15.48 -5.62
C SER A 256 5.49 -15.06 -4.20
N TYR A 257 4.79 -14.04 -3.66
CA TYR A 257 4.95 -13.62 -2.27
C TYR A 257 4.66 -14.76 -1.30
N VAL A 258 3.52 -15.44 -1.42
CA VAL A 258 3.15 -16.57 -0.51
C VAL A 258 4.16 -17.71 -0.57
N THR A 259 4.78 -17.93 -1.73
CA THR A 259 5.83 -18.96 -1.87
C THR A 259 7.13 -18.53 -1.16
N LYS A 260 7.47 -17.24 -1.24
CA LYS A 260 8.68 -16.65 -0.63
C LYS A 260 8.51 -16.37 0.87
N SER A 261 7.30 -16.15 1.35
CA SER A 261 7.01 -15.94 2.76
C SER A 261 7.13 -17.26 3.52
N HIS A 262 8.35 -17.61 3.89
CA HIS A 262 8.63 -18.74 4.75
C HIS A 262 8.10 -18.43 6.14
N THR A 263 6.89 -18.92 6.40
CA THR A 263 6.22 -18.74 7.68
C THR A 263 6.30 -20.08 8.40
N ALA A 264 6.76 -20.08 9.65
CA ALA A 264 6.67 -21.25 10.51
C ALA A 264 5.19 -21.67 10.63
N PRO A 265 4.89 -22.97 10.79
CA PRO A 265 3.51 -23.46 10.83
C PRO A 265 2.66 -22.80 11.92
N ASP A 266 3.29 -22.28 12.98
CA ASP A 266 2.61 -21.66 14.13
C ASP A 266 2.60 -20.12 14.10
N GLU A 267 3.28 -19.48 13.13
CA GLU A 267 3.34 -18.01 13.06
C GLU A 267 2.26 -17.45 12.12
N VAL A 268 1.48 -16.46 12.59
CA VAL A 268 0.46 -15.81 11.78
C VAL A 268 1.10 -14.70 10.93
N ASN A 269 1.29 -14.97 9.64
CA ASN A 269 1.74 -13.96 8.68
C ASN A 269 0.55 -13.27 8.00
N PHE A 270 0.15 -12.12 8.56
CA PHE A 270 -0.97 -11.34 8.06
C PHE A 270 -0.84 -10.95 6.57
N GLY A 271 0.38 -10.63 6.12
CA GLY A 271 0.64 -10.35 4.70
C GLY A 271 0.33 -11.53 3.78
N SER A 272 0.62 -12.77 4.21
CA SER A 272 0.31 -13.98 3.43
C SER A 272 -1.18 -14.26 3.39
N SER A 273 -1.87 -14.10 4.52
CA SER A 273 -3.33 -14.21 4.61
C SER A 273 -4.03 -13.19 3.71
N PHE A 274 -3.57 -11.94 3.74
CA PHE A 274 -4.07 -10.87 2.87
C PHE A 274 -3.84 -11.19 1.38
N ALA A 275 -2.64 -11.68 1.03
CA ALA A 275 -2.32 -12.05 -0.34
C ALA A 275 -3.22 -13.18 -0.87
N LEU A 276 -3.52 -14.18 -0.03
CA LEU A 276 -4.43 -15.28 -0.37
C LEU A 276 -5.87 -14.81 -0.50
N GLU A 277 -6.36 -13.96 0.42
CA GLU A 277 -7.68 -13.33 0.35
C GLU A 277 -7.84 -12.59 -0.99
N MET A 278 -6.89 -11.73 -1.32
CA MET A 278 -6.94 -10.93 -2.55
C MET A 278 -6.77 -11.76 -3.81
N ALA A 279 -5.89 -12.77 -3.82
CA ALA A 279 -5.70 -13.63 -4.99
C ALA A 279 -6.93 -14.51 -5.28
N GLY A 280 -7.66 -14.92 -4.23
CA GLY A 280 -8.86 -15.76 -4.33
C GLY A 280 -10.15 -15.00 -4.64
N LYS A 281 -10.16 -13.67 -4.47
CA LYS A 281 -11.29 -12.80 -4.81
C LYS A 281 -11.62 -12.93 -6.30
N VAL A 282 -12.89 -13.23 -6.59
CA VAL A 282 -13.45 -13.25 -7.95
C VAL A 282 -13.90 -11.83 -8.29
N LEU A 283 -13.45 -11.30 -9.43
CA LEU A 283 -13.83 -9.96 -9.88
C LEU A 283 -14.86 -10.07 -11.01
N PRO A 284 -15.70 -9.04 -11.25
CA PRO A 284 -16.66 -9.03 -12.35
C PRO A 284 -16.04 -9.24 -13.73
N SER A 285 -14.74 -8.98 -13.86
CA SER A 285 -13.97 -9.23 -15.08
C SER A 285 -13.71 -10.74 -15.35
N ASP A 286 -13.99 -11.63 -14.40
CA ASP A 286 -13.93 -13.10 -14.54
C ASP A 286 -15.18 -13.62 -15.28
N LYS A 287 -15.28 -13.36 -16.60
CA LYS A 287 -16.45 -13.70 -17.43
C LYS A 287 -16.90 -15.17 -17.35
N GLU A 288 -16.00 -16.10 -17.04
CA GLU A 288 -16.31 -17.54 -16.97
C GLU A 288 -16.90 -17.98 -15.61
N LEU A 289 -16.67 -17.22 -14.54
CA LEU A 289 -17.21 -17.49 -13.20
C LEU A 289 -18.40 -16.57 -12.85
N TYR A 290 -18.50 -15.42 -13.52
CA TYR A 290 -19.59 -14.46 -13.34
C TYR A 290 -20.89 -14.88 -14.04
N THR A 291 -20.86 -15.86 -14.94
CA THR A 291 -22.05 -16.49 -15.54
C THR A 291 -22.82 -17.39 -14.57
N LEU A 292 -22.28 -17.63 -13.37
CA LEU A 292 -22.97 -18.30 -12.27
C LEU A 292 -23.85 -17.28 -11.53
N GLU A 293 -25.06 -17.70 -11.14
CA GLU A 293 -26.06 -16.90 -10.42
C GLU A 293 -25.44 -15.89 -9.41
N PRO A 294 -25.84 -14.60 -9.41
CA PRO A 294 -25.27 -13.57 -8.53
C PRO A 294 -25.30 -13.93 -7.03
N SER A 295 -26.25 -14.78 -6.63
CA SER A 295 -26.41 -15.30 -5.27
C SER A 295 -25.29 -16.27 -4.84
N THR A 296 -24.60 -16.91 -5.79
CA THR A 296 -23.48 -17.84 -5.58
C THR A 296 -22.12 -17.22 -5.91
N ALA A 297 -22.04 -16.29 -6.86
CA ALA A 297 -20.79 -15.64 -7.26
C ALA A 297 -20.08 -14.89 -6.11
N GLY A 298 -20.83 -14.31 -5.16
CA GLY A 298 -20.26 -13.67 -3.97
C GLY A 298 -19.71 -14.64 -2.91
N ARG A 299 -20.03 -15.93 -2.99
CA ARG A 299 -19.59 -16.97 -2.03
C ARG A 299 -18.51 -17.88 -2.59
N ILE A 300 -18.32 -17.91 -3.91
CA ILE A 300 -17.30 -18.75 -4.55
C ILE A 300 -15.96 -18.02 -4.46
N SER A 301 -15.14 -18.42 -3.49
CA SER A 301 -13.75 -17.99 -3.39
C SER A 301 -12.83 -18.99 -4.10
N LEU A 302 -11.90 -18.49 -4.91
CA LEU A 302 -10.88 -19.34 -5.54
C LEU A 302 -9.71 -19.67 -4.60
N THR A 303 -9.82 -19.29 -3.32
CA THR A 303 -8.79 -19.58 -2.30
C THR A 303 -8.47 -21.06 -2.20
N SER A 304 -9.47 -21.95 -2.29
CA SER A 304 -9.24 -23.40 -2.22
C SER A 304 -8.34 -23.91 -3.34
N GLY A 305 -8.64 -23.56 -4.60
CA GLY A 305 -7.82 -23.94 -5.75
C GLY A 305 -6.40 -23.34 -5.69
N LEU A 306 -6.26 -22.13 -5.15
CA LEU A 306 -4.97 -21.51 -4.91
C LEU A 306 -4.16 -22.26 -3.84
N LEU A 307 -4.80 -22.65 -2.75
CA LEU A 307 -4.18 -23.41 -1.66
C LEU A 307 -3.74 -24.79 -2.13
N THR A 308 -4.58 -25.51 -2.88
CA THR A 308 -4.21 -26.80 -3.47
C THR A 308 -3.01 -26.66 -4.41
N GLN A 309 -3.01 -25.65 -5.28
CA GLN A 309 -1.89 -25.39 -6.19
C GLN A 309 -0.61 -25.04 -5.41
N HIS A 310 -0.73 -24.24 -4.35
CA HIS A 310 0.39 -23.88 -3.49
C HIS A 310 0.98 -25.09 -2.75
N GLN A 311 0.13 -25.94 -2.16
CA GLN A 311 0.52 -27.19 -1.51
C GLN A 311 1.27 -28.11 -2.49
N PHE A 312 0.71 -28.32 -3.69
CA PHE A 312 1.35 -29.12 -4.73
C PHE A 312 2.72 -28.56 -5.15
N LYS A 313 2.85 -27.24 -5.32
CA LYS A 313 4.13 -26.60 -5.65
C LYS A 313 5.17 -26.75 -4.53
N ARG A 314 4.74 -26.67 -3.27
CA ARG A 314 5.61 -26.85 -2.11
C ARG A 314 6.10 -28.29 -2.00
N GLU A 315 5.21 -29.26 -2.20
CA GLU A 315 5.55 -30.68 -2.18
C GLU A 315 6.52 -31.03 -3.32
N SER A 316 6.22 -30.62 -4.55
CA SER A 316 7.12 -30.83 -5.70
C SER A 316 8.49 -30.17 -5.51
N SER A 317 8.54 -28.94 -5.00
CA SER A 317 9.81 -28.27 -4.69
C SER A 317 10.60 -28.98 -3.59
N SER A 318 9.92 -29.50 -2.57
CA SER A 318 10.52 -30.31 -1.50
C SER A 318 11.08 -31.63 -2.03
N ILE A 319 10.34 -32.33 -2.90
CA ILE A 319 10.79 -33.56 -3.55
C ILE A 319 12.04 -33.30 -4.41
N VAL A 320 12.05 -32.21 -5.19
CA VAL A 320 13.21 -31.81 -5.99
C VAL A 320 14.39 -31.44 -5.09
N ALA A 321 14.17 -30.67 -4.02
CA ALA A 321 15.23 -30.32 -3.07
C ALA A 321 15.83 -31.56 -2.39
N LYS A 322 15.00 -32.51 -1.94
CA LYS A 322 15.44 -33.79 -1.38
C LYS A 322 16.24 -34.62 -2.39
N LYS A 323 15.83 -34.62 -3.65
CA LYS A 323 16.53 -35.31 -4.74
C LYS A 323 17.89 -34.67 -5.07
N LEU A 324 18.00 -33.35 -4.98
CA LEU A 324 19.25 -32.60 -5.17
C LEU A 324 20.22 -32.75 -3.99
N ILE A 325 19.70 -32.91 -2.77
CA ILE A 325 20.50 -33.11 -1.55
C ILE A 325 20.98 -34.58 -1.40
N GLY A 326 20.56 -35.48 -2.29
CA GLY A 326 21.07 -36.86 -2.30
C GLY A 326 20.63 -37.70 -1.10
N LEU A 327 19.48 -37.38 -0.48
CA LEU A 327 18.85 -38.30 0.45
C LEU A 327 18.29 -39.47 -0.36
N SER A 328 18.99 -40.60 -0.27
CA SER A 328 18.67 -41.89 -0.88
C SER A 328 17.20 -42.25 -0.68
N GLN A 329 16.61 -42.73 -1.76
CA GLN A 329 15.30 -43.36 -1.80
C GLN A 329 15.21 -44.41 -0.71
N ASP A 330 14.19 -44.32 0.14
CA ASP A 330 13.37 -45.47 0.52
C ASP A 330 11.99 -44.96 0.99
N GLU A 331 10.96 -45.68 0.53
CA GLU A 331 9.52 -45.52 0.81
C GLU A 331 8.79 -44.33 0.17
N VAL A 332 8.38 -44.52 -1.08
CA VAL A 332 7.26 -43.79 -1.71
C VAL A 332 6.03 -44.72 -1.69
N PRO A 333 4.92 -44.40 -0.97
CA PRO A 333 3.66 -45.07 -1.25
C PRO A 333 3.05 -44.51 -2.55
N PRO A 334 2.35 -45.34 -3.34
CA PRO A 334 1.87 -44.94 -4.65
C PRO A 334 0.75 -43.90 -4.57
N ILE A 335 0.82 -42.95 -5.50
CA ILE A 335 -0.21 -41.97 -5.81
C ILE A 335 -1.51 -42.71 -6.16
N ALA A 336 -2.54 -42.59 -5.32
CA ALA A 336 -3.89 -43.00 -5.68
C ALA A 336 -4.42 -42.03 -6.74
N VAL A 337 -4.43 -42.51 -7.99
CA VAL A 337 -5.09 -41.86 -9.12
C VAL A 337 -6.59 -41.87 -8.87
N LEU A 338 -7.14 -40.73 -8.43
CA LEU A 338 -8.56 -40.45 -8.54
C LEU A 338 -8.88 -40.21 -10.03
N ASN A 339 -9.29 -41.28 -10.70
CA ASN A 339 -10.28 -41.34 -11.79
C ASN A 339 -10.10 -42.68 -12.53
N GLN A 340 -11.11 -43.57 -12.55
CA GLN A 340 -12.27 -43.50 -13.44
C GLN A 340 -13.11 -44.80 -13.42
N THR A 341 -14.43 -44.63 -13.56
CA THR A 341 -15.43 -45.56 -14.12
C THR A 341 -15.90 -46.77 -13.29
N ARG A 342 -17.17 -46.72 -12.86
CA ARG A 342 -18.23 -47.68 -13.25
C ARG A 342 -19.59 -47.30 -12.65
N SER A 343 -20.45 -46.70 -13.47
CA SER A 343 -21.86 -47.06 -13.55
C SER A 343 -22.07 -47.66 -14.96
N PRO A 344 -23.12 -48.44 -15.28
CA PRO A 344 -24.43 -48.49 -14.61
C PRO A 344 -25.06 -49.90 -14.46
N ARG A 345 -26.27 -49.91 -13.87
CA ARG A 345 -27.40 -50.86 -14.00
C ARG A 345 -27.72 -51.81 -12.83
N ASN A 346 -28.91 -51.52 -12.30
CA ASN A 346 -30.03 -52.44 -12.08
C ASN A 346 -29.93 -53.42 -10.92
N TRP A 347 -30.42 -53.00 -9.75
CA TRP A 347 -31.31 -53.85 -8.96
C TRP A 347 -32.59 -53.06 -8.63
N LEU A 348 -33.69 -53.67 -9.08
CA LEU A 348 -35.10 -53.32 -8.99
C LEU A 348 -35.54 -52.69 -7.66
N SER A 349 -36.20 -51.53 -7.74
CA SER A 349 -37.35 -51.18 -6.89
C SER A 349 -38.54 -52.10 -7.23
N PRO A 350 -39.46 -52.47 -6.31
CA PRO A 350 -40.42 -51.49 -5.79
C PRO A 350 -40.95 -51.75 -4.37
N LEU A 351 -41.21 -50.68 -3.61
CA LEU A 351 -42.40 -50.63 -2.77
C LEU A 351 -43.01 -49.23 -2.85
N LEU A 352 -44.25 -49.24 -3.34
CA LEU A 352 -45.13 -48.11 -3.54
C LEU A 352 -45.61 -47.50 -2.23
N SER A 353 -46.01 -46.23 -2.37
CA SER A 353 -47.09 -45.54 -1.66
C SER A 353 -46.79 -45.04 -0.23
N LEU A 354 -46.78 -43.73 -0.05
CA LEU A 354 -48.00 -42.99 0.28
C LEU A 354 -47.81 -41.46 0.15
N ASN A 355 -48.74 -40.84 -0.59
CA ASN A 355 -49.31 -39.48 -0.43
C ASN A 355 -48.39 -38.26 -0.47
N MET A 356 -48.40 -37.51 -1.57
CA MET A 356 -49.38 -36.46 -1.93
C MET A 356 -49.06 -35.10 -1.31
N ALA A 357 -48.52 -34.24 -2.17
CA ALA A 357 -49.02 -32.89 -2.45
C ALA A 357 -49.42 -31.99 -1.27
N LEU A 358 -48.62 -30.96 -1.03
CA LEU A 358 -49.15 -29.60 -0.98
C LEU A 358 -48.08 -28.60 -1.39
N VAL A 359 -48.29 -28.06 -2.58
CA VAL A 359 -47.59 -26.92 -3.16
C VAL A 359 -48.38 -25.65 -2.77
N ILE A 360 -47.69 -24.51 -2.71
CA ILE A 360 -48.16 -23.15 -3.08
C ILE A 360 -48.38 -22.13 -1.93
N LEU A 361 -47.69 -20.98 -2.11
CA LEU A 361 -47.96 -19.59 -1.67
C LEU A 361 -47.49 -19.07 -0.29
N GLN A 362 -46.30 -18.44 -0.31
CA GLN A 362 -46.06 -17.09 0.26
C GLN A 362 -46.97 -16.06 -0.46
N PRO A 363 -47.28 -14.83 0.04
CA PRO A 363 -46.24 -13.81 0.29
C PRO A 363 -46.57 -12.62 1.26
N ILE A 364 -45.58 -11.71 1.46
CA ILE A 364 -45.62 -10.26 1.88
C ILE A 364 -46.08 -9.95 3.34
N LEU A 365 -45.42 -9.17 4.24
CA LEU A 365 -44.82 -7.82 4.21
C LEU A 365 -43.86 -7.57 5.43
N PHE A 366 -42.81 -6.77 5.22
CA PHE A 366 -41.94 -6.03 6.19
C PHE A 366 -42.72 -4.89 6.93
N PRO A 367 -42.14 -3.99 7.79
CA PRO A 367 -41.17 -4.11 8.91
C PRO A 367 -41.44 -3.17 10.15
N TYR A 368 -40.51 -3.16 11.12
CA TYR A 368 -40.05 -2.09 12.05
C TYR A 368 -40.90 -0.80 12.26
N HIS A 369 -41.18 -0.41 13.53
CA HIS A 369 -40.45 0.66 14.28
C HIS A 369 -41.10 1.02 15.67
N SER A 370 -40.27 0.90 16.73
CA SER A 370 -39.96 1.84 17.85
C SER A 370 -40.97 2.60 18.75
N PHE A 371 -40.50 2.78 20.00
CA PHE A 371 -40.69 3.87 20.97
C PHE A 371 -42.06 4.06 21.66
N ASN A 372 -42.09 3.74 22.96
CA ASN A 372 -42.19 4.74 24.03
C ASN A 372 -41.49 4.24 25.29
#